data_AF-A0A4Q4VA05-F1
#
_entry.id   AF-A0A4Q4VA05-F1
#
_cell.length_a   1.000
_cell.length_b   1.000
_cell.length_c   1.000
_cell.angle_alpha   90.00
_cell.angle_beta   90.00
_cell.angle_gamma   90.00
#
_symmetry.space_group_name_H-M   'P 1'
#
loop_
_entity.id
_entity.type
_entity.pdbx_description
1 polymer ?
#
loop_
_entity_poly.entity_id
_entity_poly.type
_entity_poly.pdbx_seq_one_letter_code
_entity_poly.pdbx_strand_id
1 'polypeptide(L)'
;MRLLEQRQSLAKQAQPGGPSSLAGGRPQSGPCIVCVDIPDPDNFLMVLRVLRDHRDHHVDIVISPRPVSFAAIPYGPAFLEMTRREENPVPVPIALGRVTPERQLEIRSNPNVRDSEKAWFYVDEDLTKPEVKEDTNIYLEVSKFRLITFLDNHGISRSRYSLYREANLDSAKTIVPGMHHSFHKPDFAFDFKDMFFYGSEKAAQIAGLTGSDAQRFDAMCKAAIKASDIPQTPDGTKAAALRSSALFEAAVTKEKDDPDGYMLSQKRREDTRLLCNVYRQLKAKECSTLTFGSIESLVKKYRGTNIKPLLYLGGPFTEALKIIKALKGPRIGPIIAMAGATHGNSNIFANQFNILIDTASALEMLWMAQAKEIDLTLLPTECVKGTAYTLSWTDFEQKVAPWSPHTSDLYHQWAPNSPVNLFDLLAAMSVTTDLYKGMQCYVTYEESRDAHRKGQFVFKKGDDVASSGPGLKMFWNEPSITEVRDQDGKAKEEVSFAVNTHMNNMTDIYFKEIEWTLQRLNS
;
A
#
# COMPACT_ATOMS: atom_id res chain seq x y z
N MET A 1 -13.92 -12.30 34.12
CA MET A 1 -13.64 -11.06 34.90
C MET A 1 -12.47 -11.25 35.89
N ARG A 2 -11.34 -11.83 35.45
CA ARG A 2 -10.12 -12.09 36.28
C ARG A 2 -8.81 -12.18 35.45
N LEU A 3 -8.77 -11.50 34.30
CA LEU A 3 -7.58 -11.46 33.41
C LEU A 3 -7.07 -10.02 33.14
N LEU A 4 -7.75 -8.99 33.68
CA LEU A 4 -7.37 -7.59 33.49
C LEU A 4 -6.44 -7.03 34.59
N GLU A 5 -6.36 -7.66 35.76
CA GLU A 5 -5.65 -7.08 36.92
C GLU A 5 -4.14 -7.41 36.97
N GLN A 6 -3.67 -8.38 36.19
CA GLN A 6 -2.25 -8.80 36.25
C GLN A 6 -1.29 -7.93 35.42
N ARG A 7 -1.77 -6.92 34.69
CA ARG A 7 -0.90 -5.95 33.98
C ARG A 7 -0.56 -4.68 34.77
N GLN A 8 -1.10 -4.50 35.98
CA GLN A 8 -0.95 -3.24 36.73
C GLN A 8 0.14 -3.21 37.82
N SER A 9 0.82 -4.31 38.17
CA SER A 9 1.73 -4.32 39.34
C SER A 9 3.24 -4.13 39.09
N LEU A 10 3.68 -3.81 37.86
CA LEU A 10 5.07 -3.41 37.57
C LEU A 10 5.19 -1.91 37.27
N ALA A 11 4.41 -1.09 37.98
CA ALA A 11 4.50 0.36 37.94
C ALA A 11 5.22 0.87 39.20
N LYS A 12 6.55 0.94 39.17
CA LYS A 12 7.31 1.89 40.02
C LYS A 12 8.75 2.03 39.51
N GLN A 13 9.10 3.29 39.23
CA GLN A 13 10.41 3.86 38.90
C GLN A 13 10.90 3.73 37.44
N ALA A 14 10.40 4.63 36.59
CA ALA A 14 11.17 5.15 35.46
C ALA A 14 11.25 6.67 35.60
N GLN A 15 12.46 7.23 35.50
CA GLN A 15 12.75 8.65 35.63
C GLN A 15 12.19 9.49 34.46
N PRO A 16 11.96 10.80 34.64
CA PRO A 16 11.60 11.71 33.55
C PRO A 16 12.87 12.18 32.81
N GLY A 17 13.26 11.45 31.76
CA GLY A 17 14.33 11.82 30.82
C GLY A 17 14.55 10.70 29.80
N GLY A 18 14.25 10.95 28.52
CA GLY A 18 14.09 9.94 27.45
C GLY A 18 15.34 9.13 27.05
N PRO A 19 15.32 8.31 25.97
CA PRO A 19 14.26 8.07 24.97
C PRO A 19 13.92 6.57 24.74
N SER A 20 12.92 6.28 23.90
CA SER A 20 12.89 5.01 23.13
C SER A 20 12.59 5.34 21.68
N SER A 21 13.62 5.25 20.84
CA SER A 21 13.55 5.36 19.39
C SER A 21 13.15 4.01 18.80
N LEU A 22 11.86 3.87 18.55
CA LEU A 22 11.22 3.07 17.49
C LEU A 22 11.38 1.53 17.44
N ALA A 23 12.07 0.85 18.35
CA ALA A 23 11.98 -0.62 18.48
C ALA A 23 11.72 -1.06 19.92
N GLY A 24 10.56 -1.68 20.19
CA GLY A 24 10.26 -2.30 21.49
C GLY A 24 9.84 -1.36 22.63
N GLY A 25 9.54 -0.09 22.34
CA GLY A 25 9.09 0.88 23.35
C GLY A 25 7.57 0.87 23.55
N ARG A 26 7.09 1.36 24.71
CA ARG A 26 5.67 1.76 24.79
C ARG A 26 5.42 2.86 23.76
N PRO A 27 4.27 2.85 23.04
CA PRO A 27 3.93 3.94 22.13
C PRO A 27 4.09 5.27 22.87
N GLN A 28 4.85 6.18 22.28
CA GLN A 28 4.96 7.53 22.84
C GLN A 28 3.55 8.12 22.84
N SER A 29 3.04 8.45 24.03
CA SER A 29 1.76 9.16 24.16
C SER A 29 1.90 10.52 23.49
N GLY A 30 1.36 10.66 22.29
CA GLY A 30 1.48 11.89 21.52
C GLY A 30 0.63 11.87 20.25
N PRO A 31 0.39 13.05 19.66
CA PRO A 31 -0.29 13.16 18.38
C PRO A 31 0.47 12.41 17.28
N CYS A 32 -0.28 11.84 16.34
CA CYS A 32 0.26 10.97 15.31
C CYS A 32 -0.28 11.38 13.95
N ILE A 33 0.59 11.34 12.93
CA ILE A 33 0.23 11.48 11.53
C ILE A 33 0.52 10.15 10.83
N VAL A 34 -0.43 9.62 10.07
CA VAL A 34 -0.24 8.42 9.24
C VAL A 34 -0.38 8.84 7.78
N CYS A 35 0.69 8.74 7.00
CA CYS A 35 0.62 8.93 5.56
C CYS A 35 0.53 7.58 4.88
N VAL A 36 -0.60 7.33 4.24
CA VAL A 36 -0.86 6.12 3.48
C VAL A 36 -1.10 6.49 2.04
N ASP A 37 -0.76 5.59 1.15
CA ASP A 37 -1.36 5.57 -0.17
C ASP A 37 -2.57 4.65 -0.18
N ILE A 38 -3.35 4.76 -1.24
CA ILE A 38 -4.56 3.99 -1.38
C ILE A 38 -4.66 3.42 -2.78
N PRO A 39 -5.27 2.23 -2.91
CA PRO A 39 -5.98 1.48 -1.87
C PRO A 39 -5.19 0.26 -1.37
N ASP A 40 -3.97 0.45 -0.87
CA ASP A 40 -3.22 -0.68 -0.33
C ASP A 40 -3.92 -1.26 0.92
N PRO A 41 -4.34 -2.55 0.90
CA PRO A 41 -4.98 -3.20 2.05
C PRO A 41 -4.11 -3.17 3.30
N ASP A 42 -2.79 -3.23 3.11
CA ASP A 42 -1.82 -3.20 4.18
C ASP A 42 -1.76 -1.81 4.83
N ASN A 43 -1.95 -0.75 4.03
CA ASN A 43 -2.09 0.61 4.53
C ASN A 43 -3.34 0.77 5.43
N PHE A 44 -4.44 0.05 5.15
CA PHE A 44 -5.60 0.05 6.05
C PHE A 44 -5.28 -0.62 7.39
N LEU A 45 -4.52 -1.72 7.36
CA LEU A 45 -4.04 -2.41 8.56
C LEU A 45 -3.09 -1.52 9.37
N MET A 46 -2.17 -0.79 8.72
CA MET A 46 -1.33 0.22 9.36
C MET A 46 -2.19 1.27 10.08
N VAL A 47 -3.18 1.86 9.39
CA VAL A 47 -4.06 2.87 10.00
C VAL A 47 -4.79 2.31 11.22
N LEU A 48 -5.34 1.10 11.12
CA LEU A 48 -6.00 0.42 12.25
C LEU A 48 -5.03 0.18 13.41
N ARG A 49 -3.82 -0.30 13.12
CA ARG A 49 -2.77 -0.52 14.13
C ARG A 49 -2.46 0.76 14.88
N VAL A 50 -2.19 1.85 14.15
CA VAL A 50 -1.89 3.16 14.75
C VAL A 50 -3.07 3.65 15.59
N LEU A 51 -4.31 3.52 15.11
CA LEU A 51 -5.49 3.90 15.88
C LEU A 51 -5.65 3.10 17.18
N ARG A 52 -5.18 1.85 17.24
CA ARG A 52 -5.23 1.05 18.46
C ARG A 52 -4.08 1.39 19.41
N ASP A 53 -2.87 1.54 18.88
CA ASP A 53 -1.69 1.92 19.65
C ASP A 53 -1.84 3.31 20.29
N HIS A 54 -2.54 4.22 19.60
CA HIS A 54 -2.78 5.61 20.03
C HIS A 54 -4.23 5.82 20.47
N ARG A 55 -4.79 4.88 21.25
CA ARG A 55 -6.21 4.88 21.65
C ARG A 55 -6.69 6.18 22.33
N ASP A 56 -5.79 6.81 23.08
CA ASP A 56 -6.04 8.00 23.89
C ASP A 56 -5.72 9.32 23.14
N HIS A 57 -5.36 9.22 21.85
CA HIS A 57 -5.03 10.36 21.02
C HIS A 57 -5.84 10.38 19.72
N HIS A 58 -5.93 11.57 19.14
CA HIS A 58 -6.49 11.77 17.81
C HIS A 58 -5.40 11.51 16.76
N VAL A 59 -5.72 10.71 15.73
CA VAL A 59 -4.80 10.36 14.65
C VAL A 59 -5.18 11.11 13.38
N ASP A 60 -4.22 11.84 12.81
CA ASP A 60 -4.40 12.53 11.53
C ASP A 60 -3.95 11.61 10.40
N ILE A 61 -4.86 11.20 9.52
CA ILE A 61 -4.57 10.29 8.41
C ILE A 61 -4.48 11.10 7.12
N VAL A 62 -3.35 11.04 6.45
CA VAL A 62 -3.10 11.67 5.16
C VAL A 62 -3.17 10.60 4.09
N ILE A 63 -4.07 10.80 3.13
CA ILE A 63 -4.27 9.90 2.01
C ILE A 63 -3.58 10.50 0.78
N SER A 64 -2.57 9.79 0.30
CA SER A 64 -1.71 10.20 -0.81
C SER A 64 -2.40 9.91 -2.15
N PRO A 65 -2.49 10.90 -3.06
CA PRO A 65 -3.11 10.70 -4.36
C PRO A 65 -2.17 9.91 -5.29
N ARG A 66 -2.52 8.66 -5.59
CA ARG A 66 -1.92 7.94 -6.72
C ARG A 66 -2.65 8.31 -8.01
N PRO A 67 -1.96 8.79 -9.07
CA PRO A 67 -2.60 9.05 -10.35
C PRO A 67 -3.25 7.78 -10.91
N VAL A 68 -4.52 7.87 -11.28
CA VAL A 68 -5.30 6.76 -11.86
C VAL A 68 -5.95 7.18 -13.18
N SER A 69 -5.84 6.31 -14.18
CA SER A 69 -6.66 6.39 -15.39
C SER A 69 -7.64 5.23 -15.43
N PHE A 70 -8.93 5.55 -15.48
CA PHE A 70 -9.97 4.53 -15.65
C PHE A 70 -10.12 4.05 -17.09
N ALA A 71 -9.42 4.66 -18.06
CA ALA A 71 -9.38 4.19 -19.43
C ALA A 71 -8.44 2.98 -19.62
N ALA A 72 -7.51 2.78 -18.69
CA ALA A 72 -6.56 1.67 -18.71
C ALA A 72 -7.27 0.31 -18.64
N ILE A 73 -6.99 -0.56 -19.60
CA ILE A 73 -7.41 -1.97 -19.55
C ILE A 73 -6.32 -2.79 -18.85
N PRO A 74 -6.64 -3.55 -17.77
CA PRO A 74 -5.70 -4.40 -17.07
C PRO A 74 -5.08 -5.50 -17.94
N TYR A 75 -3.79 -5.77 -17.72
CA TYR A 75 -3.07 -6.88 -18.35
C TYR A 75 -3.79 -8.21 -18.13
N GLY A 76 -4.34 -8.40 -16.92
CA GLY A 76 -4.98 -9.65 -16.54
C GLY A 76 -4.06 -10.85 -16.80
N PRO A 77 -4.55 -11.92 -17.46
CA PRO A 77 -3.73 -13.08 -17.79
C PRO A 77 -2.51 -12.77 -18.69
N ALA A 78 -2.57 -11.73 -19.52
CA ALA A 78 -1.51 -11.40 -20.48
C ALA A 78 -0.18 -11.13 -19.80
N PHE A 79 -0.18 -10.58 -18.58
CA PHE A 79 1.06 -10.36 -17.82
C PHE A 79 1.83 -11.66 -17.57
N LEU A 80 1.12 -12.70 -17.09
CA LEU A 80 1.75 -13.98 -16.79
C LEU A 80 2.21 -14.66 -18.08
N GLU A 81 1.43 -14.56 -19.15
CA GLU A 81 1.81 -15.06 -20.47
C GLU A 81 3.11 -14.41 -20.98
N MET A 82 3.22 -13.08 -20.86
CA MET A 82 4.42 -12.34 -21.28
C MET A 82 5.65 -12.65 -20.43
N THR A 83 5.50 -12.71 -19.10
CA THR A 83 6.63 -12.80 -18.17
C THR A 83 7.08 -14.22 -17.86
N ARG A 84 6.23 -15.24 -18.09
CA ARG A 84 6.52 -16.65 -17.76
C ARG A 84 6.59 -17.57 -18.97
N ARG A 85 6.51 -17.05 -20.20
CA ARG A 85 6.72 -17.88 -21.40
C ARG A 85 8.11 -18.49 -21.43
N GLU A 86 8.19 -19.71 -21.98
CA GLU A 86 9.43 -20.49 -22.06
C GLU A 86 10.47 -19.80 -22.94
N GLU A 87 10.06 -19.27 -24.09
CA GLU A 87 10.95 -18.61 -25.03
C GLU A 87 10.82 -17.09 -24.97
N ASN A 88 11.95 -16.39 -24.80
CA ASN A 88 12.04 -14.92 -24.82
C ASN A 88 11.01 -14.23 -23.90
N PRO A 89 10.97 -14.53 -22.59
CA PRO A 89 10.06 -13.85 -21.67
C PRO A 89 10.31 -12.34 -21.67
N VAL A 90 9.24 -11.55 -21.60
CA VAL A 90 9.35 -10.11 -21.37
C VAL A 90 9.99 -9.93 -19.99
N PRO A 91 11.11 -9.20 -19.88
CA PRO A 91 11.71 -8.92 -18.58
C PRO A 91 10.69 -8.28 -17.64
N VAL A 92 10.57 -8.79 -16.41
CA VAL A 92 9.63 -8.26 -15.41
C VAL A 92 9.80 -6.74 -15.20
N PRO A 93 11.01 -6.16 -15.16
CA PRO A 93 11.18 -4.70 -15.08
C PRO A 93 10.63 -3.93 -16.28
N ILE A 94 10.53 -4.56 -17.47
CA ILE A 94 9.85 -3.98 -18.64
C ILE A 94 8.33 -4.11 -18.50
N ALA A 95 7.85 -5.27 -18.06
CA ALA A 95 6.41 -5.52 -17.90
C ALA A 95 5.76 -4.73 -16.75
N LEU A 96 6.57 -4.28 -15.77
CA LEU A 96 6.09 -3.58 -14.57
C LEU A 96 6.56 -2.12 -14.47
N GLY A 97 7.48 -1.66 -15.31
CA GLY A 97 8.07 -0.33 -15.19
C GLY A 97 7.26 0.74 -15.91
N ARG A 98 7.14 1.94 -15.32
CA ARG A 98 6.48 3.11 -15.94
C ARG A 98 6.84 3.26 -17.43
N VAL A 99 5.84 3.45 -18.28
CA VAL A 99 6.02 3.71 -19.71
C VAL A 99 6.01 5.21 -19.95
N THR A 100 7.21 5.79 -20.07
CA THR A 100 7.38 7.15 -20.61
C THR A 100 7.44 7.10 -22.14
N PRO A 101 7.32 8.24 -22.86
CA PRO A 101 7.52 8.28 -24.30
C PRO A 101 8.86 7.65 -24.74
N GLU A 102 9.93 7.92 -24.01
CA GLU A 102 11.27 7.38 -24.29
C GLU A 102 11.31 5.87 -24.03
N ARG A 103 10.75 5.43 -22.91
CA ARG A 103 10.73 4.01 -22.52
C ARG A 103 9.85 3.19 -23.46
N GLN A 104 8.75 3.76 -23.95
CA GLN A 104 7.87 3.09 -24.92
C GLN A 104 8.63 2.70 -26.19
N LEU A 105 9.47 3.58 -26.71
CA LEU A 105 10.29 3.30 -27.89
C LEU A 105 11.24 2.12 -27.61
N GLU A 106 11.91 2.15 -26.46
CA GLU A 106 12.80 1.07 -26.03
C GLU A 106 12.07 -0.27 -25.90
N ILE A 107 10.90 -0.29 -25.25
CA ILE A 107 10.10 -1.50 -25.06
C ILE A 107 9.65 -2.07 -26.41
N ARG A 108 9.21 -1.21 -27.34
CA ARG A 108 8.76 -1.64 -28.67
C ARG A 108 9.88 -2.19 -29.55
N SER A 109 11.11 -1.77 -29.30
CA SER A 109 12.31 -2.30 -29.95
C SER A 109 12.88 -3.53 -29.26
N ASN A 110 12.34 -3.93 -28.10
CA ASN A 110 12.85 -5.09 -27.38
C ASN A 110 12.46 -6.39 -28.12
N PRO A 111 13.41 -7.27 -28.45
CA PRO A 111 13.13 -8.50 -29.21
C PRO A 111 12.25 -9.49 -28.44
N ASN A 112 12.18 -9.37 -27.10
CA ASN A 112 11.33 -10.20 -26.27
C ASN A 112 9.88 -9.70 -26.22
N VAL A 113 9.50 -8.61 -26.90
CA VAL A 113 8.12 -8.10 -26.95
C VAL A 113 7.55 -8.35 -28.34
N ARG A 114 6.51 -9.20 -28.43
CA ARG A 114 5.87 -9.55 -29.71
C ARG A 114 5.05 -8.38 -30.25
N ASP A 115 4.81 -8.34 -31.56
CA ASP A 115 3.99 -7.28 -32.17
C ASP A 115 2.57 -7.20 -31.57
N SER A 116 1.96 -8.36 -31.29
CA SER A 116 0.64 -8.45 -30.63
C SER A 116 0.63 -7.90 -29.20
N GLU A 117 1.79 -7.73 -28.57
CA GLU A 117 1.93 -7.28 -27.18
C GLU A 117 2.20 -5.78 -27.07
N LYS A 118 2.64 -5.15 -28.16
CA LYS A 118 2.98 -3.72 -28.19
C LYS A 118 1.81 -2.80 -27.82
N ALA A 119 0.58 -3.27 -28.00
CA ALA A 119 -0.63 -2.54 -27.61
C ALA A 119 -0.76 -2.34 -26.08
N TRP A 120 -0.10 -3.17 -25.27
CA TRP A 120 -0.13 -3.07 -23.81
C TRP A 120 0.82 -2.01 -23.24
N PHE A 121 1.84 -1.62 -24.01
CA PHE A 121 2.88 -0.71 -23.57
C PHE A 121 2.61 0.72 -24.07
N TYR A 122 1.46 1.28 -23.69
CA TYR A 122 1.12 2.69 -23.95
C TYR A 122 1.76 3.63 -22.92
N VAL A 123 1.99 4.88 -23.30
CA VAL A 123 2.50 5.90 -22.37
C VAL A 123 1.51 6.09 -21.24
N ASP A 124 1.99 5.94 -20.00
CA ASP A 124 1.15 6.07 -18.82
C ASP A 124 0.57 7.48 -18.73
N GLU A 125 -0.76 7.57 -18.59
CA GLU A 125 -1.42 8.85 -18.39
C GLU A 125 -1.16 9.35 -16.97
N ASP A 126 -0.86 10.64 -16.83
CA ASP A 126 -0.54 11.28 -15.55
C ASP A 126 -1.45 12.48 -15.27
N LEU A 127 -1.19 13.17 -14.15
CA LEU A 127 -1.96 14.33 -13.72
C LEU A 127 -1.81 15.55 -14.63
N THR A 128 -1.08 15.48 -15.75
CA THR A 128 -1.14 16.52 -16.80
C THR A 128 -2.45 16.46 -17.59
N LYS A 129 -3.12 15.29 -17.64
CA LYS A 129 -4.40 15.13 -18.31
C LYS A 129 -5.59 15.47 -17.37
N PRO A 130 -6.54 16.32 -17.78
CA PRO A 130 -7.72 16.64 -16.98
C PRO A 130 -8.55 15.42 -16.57
N GLU A 131 -8.67 14.43 -17.46
CA GLU A 131 -9.46 13.21 -17.23
C GLU A 131 -8.84 12.36 -16.12
N VAL A 132 -7.51 12.27 -16.06
CA VAL A 132 -6.79 11.55 -14.99
C VAL A 132 -6.95 12.28 -13.65
N LYS A 133 -6.96 13.62 -13.63
CA LYS A 133 -7.25 14.38 -12.41
C LYS A 133 -8.66 14.07 -11.88
N GLU A 134 -9.64 13.98 -12.76
CA GLU A 134 -11.02 13.64 -12.39
C GLU A 134 -11.13 12.19 -11.89
N ASP A 135 -10.55 11.23 -12.63
CA ASP A 135 -10.48 9.81 -12.26
C ASP A 135 -9.84 9.66 -10.86
N THR A 136 -8.73 10.35 -10.64
CA THR A 136 -8.01 10.37 -9.35
C THR A 136 -8.86 10.93 -8.23
N ASN A 137 -9.59 12.03 -8.46
CA ASN A 137 -10.49 12.59 -7.45
C ASN A 137 -11.64 11.66 -7.08
N ILE A 138 -12.27 11.03 -8.07
CA ILE A 138 -13.32 10.04 -7.84
C ILE A 138 -12.76 8.88 -7.00
N TYR A 139 -11.56 8.43 -7.32
CA TYR A 139 -10.94 7.30 -6.65
C TYR A 139 -10.53 7.58 -5.20
N LEU A 140 -9.97 8.76 -4.93
CA LEU A 140 -9.70 9.24 -3.57
C LEU A 140 -10.97 9.20 -2.71
N GLU A 141 -12.10 9.64 -3.27
CA GLU A 141 -13.39 9.63 -2.58
C GLU A 141 -13.93 8.23 -2.33
N VAL A 142 -13.81 7.31 -3.30
CA VAL A 142 -14.15 5.89 -3.09
C VAL A 142 -13.33 5.28 -1.96
N SER A 143 -12.02 5.49 -1.98
CA SER A 143 -11.09 4.94 -1.01
C SER A 143 -11.28 5.51 0.39
N LYS A 144 -11.65 6.80 0.49
CA LYS A 144 -12.11 7.41 1.76
C LYS A 144 -13.24 6.60 2.38
N PHE A 145 -14.30 6.31 1.62
CA PHE A 145 -15.45 5.55 2.13
C PHE A 145 -15.07 4.12 2.52
N ARG A 146 -14.17 3.48 1.78
CA ARG A 146 -13.65 2.15 2.13
C ARG A 146 -12.90 2.17 3.46
N LEU A 147 -11.99 3.12 3.64
CA LEU A 147 -11.25 3.24 4.90
C LEU A 147 -12.21 3.49 6.08
N ILE A 148 -13.18 4.39 5.92
CA ILE A 148 -14.18 4.66 6.97
C ILE A 148 -14.98 3.39 7.29
N THR A 149 -15.50 2.71 6.26
CA THR A 149 -16.29 1.47 6.44
C THR A 149 -15.45 0.39 7.13
N PHE A 150 -14.20 0.24 6.71
CA PHE A 150 -13.25 -0.69 7.32
C PHE A 150 -13.03 -0.38 8.80
N LEU A 151 -12.79 0.89 9.16
CA LEU A 151 -12.59 1.31 10.54
C LEU A 151 -13.85 1.17 11.40
N ASP A 152 -15.02 1.52 10.86
CA ASP A 152 -16.32 1.36 11.53
C ASP A 152 -16.60 -0.12 11.85
N ASN A 153 -16.32 -1.03 10.90
CA ASN A 153 -16.45 -2.48 11.09
C ASN A 153 -15.52 -3.02 12.21
N HIS A 154 -14.39 -2.35 12.43
CA HIS A 154 -13.45 -2.66 13.52
C HIS A 154 -13.76 -1.90 14.83
N GLY A 155 -14.89 -1.17 14.90
CA GLY A 155 -15.33 -0.46 16.09
C GLY A 155 -14.53 0.81 16.41
N ILE A 156 -13.80 1.37 15.43
CA ILE A 156 -13.06 2.60 15.64
C ILE A 156 -14.01 3.80 15.49
N SER A 157 -14.19 4.56 16.56
CA SER A 157 -14.99 5.77 16.52
C SER A 157 -14.40 6.82 15.57
N ARG A 158 -15.25 7.37 14.71
CA ARG A 158 -14.91 8.45 13.75
C ARG A 158 -14.38 9.72 14.41
N SER A 159 -14.62 9.96 15.70
CA SER A 159 -14.04 11.11 16.42
C SER A 159 -12.54 10.95 16.73
N ARG A 160 -12.00 9.73 16.57
CA ARG A 160 -10.61 9.42 16.87
C ARG A 160 -9.66 9.76 15.74
N TYR A 161 -10.17 10.13 14.57
CA TYR A 161 -9.33 10.46 13.43
C TYR A 161 -9.90 11.56 12.55
N SER A 162 -9.01 12.20 11.80
CA SER A 162 -9.33 13.14 10.73
C SER A 162 -8.65 12.69 9.45
N LEU A 163 -9.28 12.93 8.31
CA LEU A 163 -8.75 12.58 7.00
C LEU A 163 -8.24 13.84 6.29
N TYR A 164 -7.06 13.75 5.70
CA TYR A 164 -6.42 14.82 4.95
C TYR A 164 -5.95 14.32 3.60
N ARG A 165 -5.87 15.23 2.62
CA ARG A 165 -5.25 14.95 1.32
C ARG A 165 -4.60 16.21 0.76
N GLU A 166 -3.78 16.02 -0.26
CA GLU A 166 -3.33 17.12 -1.11
C GLU A 166 -4.53 17.74 -1.85
N ALA A 167 -4.75 19.03 -1.64
CA ALA A 167 -5.85 19.75 -2.28
C ALA A 167 -5.52 20.09 -3.73
N ASN A 168 -4.25 20.36 -4.03
CA ASN A 168 -3.77 20.67 -5.35
C ASN A 168 -2.99 19.49 -5.95
N LEU A 169 -3.67 18.67 -6.75
CA LEU A 169 -3.05 17.55 -7.47
C LEU A 169 -1.92 17.97 -8.42
N ASP A 170 -1.79 19.25 -8.80
CA ASP A 170 -0.63 19.69 -9.57
C ASP A 170 0.70 19.54 -8.80
N SER A 171 0.65 19.57 -7.47
CA SER A 171 1.80 19.32 -6.60
C SER A 171 2.16 17.85 -6.44
N ALA A 172 1.36 16.95 -7.04
CA ALA A 172 1.59 15.52 -7.11
C ALA A 172 2.05 15.07 -8.51
N LYS A 173 2.36 16.00 -9.42
CA LYS A 173 2.86 15.69 -10.78
C LYS A 173 4.20 14.95 -10.79
N THR A 174 4.97 15.05 -9.71
CA THR A 174 6.24 14.33 -9.54
C THR A 174 6.03 12.88 -9.12
N ILE A 175 4.85 12.54 -8.61
CA ILE A 175 4.45 11.16 -8.31
C ILE A 175 4.36 10.44 -9.66
N VAL A 176 5.23 9.46 -9.85
CA VAL A 176 5.15 8.52 -10.96
C VAL A 176 3.75 7.90 -10.89
N PRO A 177 2.94 7.99 -11.97
CA PRO A 177 1.70 7.23 -12.06
C PRO A 177 2.00 5.79 -11.65
N GLY A 178 1.24 5.27 -10.69
CA GLY A 178 1.49 3.94 -10.12
C GLY A 178 1.70 2.94 -11.25
N MET A 179 2.86 2.29 -11.22
CA MET A 179 3.37 1.33 -12.21
C MET A 179 2.25 0.65 -13.01
N HIS A 180 2.07 1.07 -14.27
CA HIS A 180 1.02 0.62 -15.18
C HIS A 180 -0.35 0.48 -14.50
N HIS A 181 -1.26 1.40 -14.80
CA HIS A 181 -2.64 1.29 -14.33
C HIS A 181 -3.43 0.07 -14.90
N SER A 182 -2.70 -0.87 -15.52
CA SER A 182 -3.11 -2.19 -15.97
C SER A 182 -2.47 -3.37 -15.20
N PHE A 183 -1.41 -3.18 -14.41
CA PHE A 183 -0.77 -4.24 -13.61
C PHE A 183 -1.15 -4.20 -12.13
N HIS A 184 -1.43 -3.00 -11.59
CA HIS A 184 -2.28 -2.95 -10.42
C HIS A 184 -3.54 -3.71 -10.81
N LYS A 185 -3.79 -4.81 -10.10
CA LYS A 185 -5.12 -5.44 -10.10
C LYS A 185 -6.13 -4.31 -9.91
N PRO A 186 -7.37 -4.44 -10.38
CA PRO A 186 -8.27 -3.30 -10.34
C PRO A 186 -8.60 -3.02 -8.87
N ASP A 187 -7.71 -2.36 -8.13
CA ASP A 187 -7.82 -2.19 -6.69
C ASP A 187 -8.97 -1.21 -6.42
N PHE A 188 -9.30 -0.42 -7.44
CA PHE A 188 -10.56 0.27 -7.56
C PHE A 188 -11.78 -0.65 -7.69
N ALA A 189 -11.72 -1.86 -8.24
CA ALA A 189 -12.81 -2.84 -8.30
C ALA A 189 -13.21 -3.51 -6.96
N PHE A 190 -12.47 -3.27 -5.90
CA PHE A 190 -12.78 -3.85 -4.60
C PHE A 190 -14.09 -3.31 -3.99
N ASP A 191 -14.76 -4.07 -3.11
CA ASP A 191 -15.95 -3.64 -2.35
C ASP A 191 -17.18 -3.19 -3.18
N PHE A 192 -17.21 -3.45 -4.49
CA PHE A 192 -18.37 -3.14 -5.33
C PHE A 192 -19.46 -4.21 -5.29
N LYS A 193 -19.16 -5.37 -4.70
CA LYS A 193 -20.09 -6.50 -4.60
C LYS A 193 -21.43 -6.05 -4.04
N ASP A 194 -21.44 -5.39 -2.89
CA ASP A 194 -22.68 -4.98 -2.22
C ASP A 194 -23.53 -4.07 -3.09
N MET A 195 -22.91 -3.19 -3.89
CA MET A 195 -23.61 -2.32 -4.85
C MET A 195 -24.33 -3.12 -5.94
N PHE A 196 -23.70 -4.16 -6.50
CA PHE A 196 -24.31 -4.98 -7.55
C PHE A 196 -25.51 -5.80 -7.04
N PHE A 197 -25.50 -6.17 -5.75
CA PHE A 197 -26.59 -6.96 -5.14
C PHE A 197 -27.60 -6.11 -4.33
N TYR A 198 -27.45 -4.79 -4.28
CA TYR A 198 -28.34 -3.87 -3.55
C TYR A 198 -29.72 -3.66 -4.21
N GLY A 199 -29.99 -4.35 -5.33
CA GLY A 199 -31.11 -4.10 -6.23
C GLY A 199 -30.81 -2.92 -7.15
N SER A 200 -30.54 -3.19 -8.44
CA SER A 200 -30.06 -2.19 -9.42
C SER A 200 -30.95 -0.95 -9.49
N GLU A 201 -32.27 -1.12 -9.48
CA GLU A 201 -33.24 -0.01 -9.48
C GLU A 201 -33.12 0.89 -8.25
N LYS A 202 -32.99 0.29 -7.05
CA LYS A 202 -32.86 1.04 -5.79
C LYS A 202 -31.52 1.76 -5.72
N ALA A 203 -30.44 1.11 -6.14
CA ALA A 203 -29.12 1.73 -6.23
C ALA A 203 -29.10 2.90 -7.23
N ALA A 204 -29.69 2.71 -8.42
CA ALA A 204 -29.84 3.76 -9.42
C ALA A 204 -30.65 4.95 -8.89
N GLN A 205 -31.76 4.69 -8.20
CA GLN A 205 -32.59 5.73 -7.58
C GLN A 205 -31.82 6.50 -6.49
N ILE A 206 -31.09 5.79 -5.63
CA ILE A 206 -30.25 6.42 -4.59
C ILE A 206 -29.16 7.29 -5.20
N ALA A 207 -28.59 6.83 -6.30
CA ALA A 207 -27.57 7.53 -7.07
C ALA A 207 -28.14 8.69 -7.92
N GLY A 208 -29.46 8.81 -8.01
CA GLY A 208 -30.11 9.82 -8.86
C GLY A 208 -29.88 9.59 -10.36
N LEU A 209 -29.61 8.36 -10.78
CA LEU A 209 -29.45 8.02 -12.20
C LEU A 209 -30.80 8.10 -12.92
N THR A 210 -30.79 8.62 -14.15
CA THR A 210 -31.99 8.72 -15.00
C THR A 210 -31.68 8.32 -16.43
N GLY A 211 -32.73 7.99 -17.21
CA GLY A 211 -32.61 7.74 -18.64
C GLY A 211 -31.58 6.66 -19.00
N SER A 212 -30.66 7.00 -19.90
CA SER A 212 -29.63 6.09 -20.43
C SER A 212 -28.67 5.59 -19.35
N ASP A 213 -28.33 6.40 -18.35
CA ASP A 213 -27.37 6.00 -17.32
C ASP A 213 -27.94 4.95 -16.37
N ALA A 214 -29.23 5.05 -16.05
CA ALA A 214 -29.92 4.03 -15.25
C ALA A 214 -29.97 2.68 -16.00
N GLN A 215 -30.26 2.70 -17.31
CA GLN A 215 -30.26 1.51 -18.16
C GLN A 215 -28.85 0.91 -18.29
N ARG A 216 -27.83 1.76 -18.49
CA ARG A 216 -26.42 1.34 -18.54
C ARG A 216 -26.03 0.67 -17.23
N PHE A 217 -26.27 1.31 -16.09
CA PHE A 217 -25.96 0.73 -14.78
C PHE A 217 -26.69 -0.59 -14.51
N ASP A 218 -27.96 -0.72 -14.89
CA ASP A 218 -28.71 -1.98 -14.76
C ASP A 218 -28.10 -3.11 -15.60
N ALA A 219 -27.70 -2.81 -16.85
CA ALA A 219 -27.00 -3.78 -17.69
C ALA A 219 -25.65 -4.22 -17.08
N MET A 220 -24.89 -3.27 -16.51
CA MET A 220 -23.65 -3.55 -15.79
C MET A 220 -23.88 -4.45 -14.57
N CYS A 221 -24.92 -4.19 -13.78
CA CYS A 221 -25.30 -5.04 -12.65
C CYS A 221 -25.67 -6.46 -13.09
N LYS A 222 -26.46 -6.59 -14.16
CA LYS A 222 -26.83 -7.89 -14.74
C LYS A 222 -25.60 -8.67 -15.22
N ALA A 223 -24.65 -8.00 -15.86
CA ALA A 223 -23.39 -8.62 -16.29
C ALA A 223 -22.56 -9.12 -15.09
N ALA A 224 -22.45 -8.31 -14.03
CA ALA A 224 -21.81 -8.71 -12.78
C ALA A 224 -22.51 -9.93 -12.14
N ILE A 225 -23.83 -9.88 -11.96
CA ILE A 225 -24.61 -10.98 -11.36
C ILE A 225 -24.43 -12.27 -12.16
N LYS A 226 -24.50 -12.21 -13.49
CA LYS A 226 -24.24 -13.37 -14.36
C LYS A 226 -22.83 -13.94 -14.17
N ALA A 227 -21.82 -13.09 -13.97
CA ALA A 227 -20.46 -13.53 -13.67
C ALA A 227 -20.34 -14.14 -12.26
N SER A 228 -21.28 -13.86 -11.36
CA SER A 228 -21.33 -14.42 -10.00
C SER A 228 -21.84 -15.87 -9.96
N ASP A 229 -22.59 -16.30 -10.98
CA ASP A 229 -23.20 -17.64 -11.10
C ASP A 229 -22.21 -18.74 -11.58
N ILE A 230 -20.92 -18.40 -11.74
CA ILE A 230 -19.88 -19.37 -12.13
C ILE A 230 -19.59 -20.30 -10.93
N PRO A 231 -19.60 -21.65 -11.10
CA PRO A 231 -19.52 -22.61 -10.01
C PRO A 231 -18.31 -22.42 -9.09
N GLN A 232 -18.51 -22.71 -7.80
CA GLN A 232 -17.42 -22.76 -6.82
C GLN A 232 -16.36 -23.79 -7.26
N THR A 233 -15.09 -23.47 -7.06
CA THR A 233 -14.06 -24.51 -7.07
C THR A 233 -14.38 -25.52 -5.95
N PRO A 234 -14.14 -26.84 -6.15
CA PRO A 234 -14.48 -27.90 -5.18
C PRO A 234 -13.97 -27.68 -3.74
N ASP A 235 -12.98 -26.83 -3.58
CA ASP A 235 -12.18 -26.55 -2.39
C ASP A 235 -12.68 -25.34 -1.54
N GLY A 236 -13.79 -24.70 -1.93
CA GLY A 236 -14.60 -23.79 -1.08
C GLY A 236 -13.97 -22.47 -0.58
N THR A 237 -12.64 -22.32 -0.66
CA THR A 237 -11.88 -21.21 -0.06
C THR A 237 -11.48 -20.11 -1.04
N LYS A 238 -11.61 -20.31 -2.36
CA LYS A 238 -11.21 -19.31 -3.38
C LYS A 238 -12.25 -18.23 -3.70
N ALA A 239 -13.45 -18.28 -3.10
CA ALA A 239 -14.63 -17.78 -3.80
C ALA A 239 -14.99 -16.30 -3.60
N ALA A 240 -14.65 -15.63 -2.49
CA ALA A 240 -15.30 -14.35 -2.16
C ALA A 240 -14.69 -13.12 -2.89
N ALA A 241 -13.37 -13.04 -3.02
CA ALA A 241 -12.72 -11.86 -3.59
C ALA A 241 -12.31 -11.94 -5.05
N LEU A 242 -12.07 -13.17 -5.53
CA LEU A 242 -12.12 -13.46 -6.97
C LEU A 242 -13.47 -13.00 -7.56
N ARG A 243 -14.55 -12.93 -6.76
CA ARG A 243 -15.81 -12.32 -7.20
C ARG A 243 -15.67 -10.81 -7.35
N SER A 244 -15.33 -10.01 -6.34
CA SER A 244 -15.40 -8.53 -6.46
C SER A 244 -14.67 -7.96 -7.69
N SER A 245 -13.43 -8.37 -7.94
CA SER A 245 -12.70 -7.95 -9.14
C SER A 245 -13.32 -8.51 -10.43
N ALA A 246 -13.71 -9.80 -10.46
CA ALA A 246 -14.34 -10.38 -11.65
C ALA A 246 -15.72 -9.78 -11.96
N LEU A 247 -16.50 -9.45 -10.93
CA LEU A 247 -17.80 -8.79 -11.02
C LEU A 247 -17.63 -7.41 -11.63
N PHE A 248 -16.68 -6.63 -11.12
CA PHE A 248 -16.36 -5.32 -11.68
C PHE A 248 -15.87 -5.44 -13.12
N GLU A 249 -14.93 -6.34 -13.40
CA GLU A 249 -14.43 -6.55 -14.77
C GLU A 249 -15.53 -7.06 -15.71
N ALA A 250 -16.52 -7.80 -15.23
CA ALA A 250 -17.69 -8.18 -16.02
C ALA A 250 -18.65 -7.02 -16.26
N ALA A 251 -18.70 -6.05 -15.34
CA ALA A 251 -19.55 -4.87 -15.41
C ALA A 251 -19.01 -3.80 -16.36
N VAL A 252 -17.69 -3.71 -16.58
CA VAL A 252 -17.06 -2.66 -17.40
C VAL A 252 -16.57 -3.18 -18.75
N THR A 253 -16.45 -2.28 -19.71
CA THR A 253 -15.89 -2.59 -21.04
C THR A 253 -14.43 -3.05 -20.96
N LYS A 254 -14.07 -4.04 -21.79
CA LYS A 254 -12.70 -4.56 -21.98
C LYS A 254 -12.18 -4.36 -23.40
N GLU A 255 -12.99 -3.74 -24.26
CA GLU A 255 -12.65 -3.45 -25.64
C GLU A 255 -11.92 -2.10 -25.69
N LYS A 256 -10.80 -2.07 -26.41
CA LYS A 256 -10.10 -0.81 -26.71
C LYS A 256 -10.87 0.00 -27.75
N ASP A 257 -10.67 1.32 -27.74
CA ASP A 257 -11.40 2.23 -28.64
C ASP A 257 -11.00 2.03 -30.12
N ASP A 258 -9.72 1.75 -30.36
CA ASP A 258 -9.16 1.50 -31.69
C ASP A 258 -8.69 0.03 -31.80
N PRO A 259 -9.25 -0.79 -32.71
CA PRO A 259 -8.84 -2.18 -32.94
C PRO A 259 -7.34 -2.38 -33.24
N ASP A 260 -6.66 -1.36 -33.76
CA ASP A 260 -5.21 -1.38 -34.03
C ASP A 260 -4.42 -0.57 -33.00
N GLY A 261 -5.12 0.13 -32.09
CA GLY A 261 -4.54 1.01 -31.09
C GLY A 261 -4.11 0.32 -29.79
N TYR A 262 -3.81 1.13 -28.79
CA TYR A 262 -3.40 0.68 -27.46
C TYR A 262 -4.55 0.12 -26.63
N MET A 263 -4.23 -0.59 -25.54
CA MET A 263 -5.17 -1.14 -24.56
C MET A 263 -5.78 -0.05 -23.65
N LEU A 264 -6.45 0.91 -24.28
CA LEU A 264 -7.16 2.04 -23.67
C LEU A 264 -8.60 2.10 -24.18
N SER A 265 -9.53 2.47 -23.30
CA SER A 265 -10.96 2.54 -23.61
C SER A 265 -11.65 3.69 -22.89
N GLN A 266 -12.11 4.68 -23.65
CA GLN A 266 -12.93 5.77 -23.14
C GLN A 266 -14.26 5.24 -22.60
N LYS A 267 -14.83 4.20 -23.23
CA LYS A 267 -16.04 3.55 -22.73
C LYS A 267 -15.81 2.90 -21.37
N ARG A 268 -14.66 2.25 -21.15
CA ARG A 268 -14.27 1.71 -19.83
C ARG A 268 -14.12 2.80 -18.78
N ARG A 269 -13.55 3.95 -19.13
CA ARG A 269 -13.47 5.12 -18.24
C ARG A 269 -14.86 5.54 -17.78
N GLU A 270 -15.78 5.73 -18.71
CA GLU A 270 -17.16 6.11 -18.41
C GLU A 270 -17.88 5.06 -17.54
N ASP A 271 -17.76 3.77 -17.89
CA ASP A 271 -18.31 2.66 -17.10
C ASP A 271 -17.79 2.71 -15.65
N THR A 272 -16.47 2.84 -15.49
CA THR A 272 -15.83 2.89 -14.17
C THR A 272 -16.26 4.11 -13.37
N ARG A 273 -16.31 5.31 -13.99
CA ARG A 273 -16.80 6.53 -13.35
C ARG A 273 -18.23 6.38 -12.86
N LEU A 274 -19.10 5.79 -13.68
CA LEU A 274 -20.49 5.54 -13.31
C LEU A 274 -20.58 4.65 -12.07
N LEU A 275 -19.89 3.50 -12.05
CA LEU A 275 -19.86 2.61 -10.89
C LEU A 275 -19.32 3.30 -9.64
N CYS A 276 -18.18 4.00 -9.75
CA CYS A 276 -17.59 4.72 -8.63
C CYS A 276 -18.53 5.81 -8.08
N ASN A 277 -19.25 6.52 -8.93
CA ASN A 277 -20.19 7.56 -8.51
C ASN A 277 -21.41 6.98 -7.78
N VAL A 278 -21.98 5.89 -8.30
CA VAL A 278 -23.05 5.16 -7.61
C VAL A 278 -22.58 4.69 -6.23
N TYR A 279 -21.40 4.07 -6.15
CA TYR A 279 -20.82 3.63 -4.89
C TYR A 279 -20.64 4.78 -3.89
N ARG A 280 -20.06 5.90 -4.33
CA ARG A 280 -19.89 7.10 -3.49
C ARG A 280 -21.21 7.61 -2.94
N GLN A 281 -22.27 7.66 -3.76
CA GLN A 281 -23.57 8.14 -3.33
C GLN A 281 -24.27 7.18 -2.36
N LEU A 282 -24.13 5.86 -2.56
CA LEU A 282 -24.59 4.85 -1.61
C LEU A 282 -23.88 5.00 -0.26
N LYS A 283 -22.55 5.02 -0.27
CA LYS A 283 -21.74 5.12 0.95
C LYS A 283 -21.83 6.48 1.64
N ALA A 284 -22.05 7.57 0.91
CA ALA A 284 -22.27 8.90 1.51
C ALA A 284 -23.51 8.92 2.43
N LYS A 285 -24.55 8.11 2.15
CA LYS A 285 -25.72 8.00 3.03
C LYS A 285 -25.41 7.26 4.34
N GLU A 286 -24.47 6.33 4.30
CA GLU A 286 -23.99 5.57 5.47
C GLU A 286 -22.90 6.34 6.27
N CYS A 287 -22.16 7.21 5.59
CA CYS A 287 -20.93 7.83 6.08
C CYS A 287 -20.88 9.36 5.90
N SER A 288 -21.93 10.08 6.30
CA SER A 288 -22.11 11.51 5.96
C SER A 288 -21.18 12.51 6.67
N THR A 289 -20.40 12.10 7.67
CA THR A 289 -19.78 13.05 8.62
C THR A 289 -18.31 13.38 8.38
N LEU A 290 -17.54 12.56 7.66
CA LEU A 290 -16.10 12.77 7.49
C LEU A 290 -15.76 13.28 6.08
N THR A 291 -15.25 14.51 6.03
CA THR A 291 -14.71 15.14 4.83
C THR A 291 -13.18 15.23 4.93
N PHE A 292 -12.53 15.42 3.77
CA PHE A 292 -11.10 15.70 3.75
C PHE A 292 -10.81 17.12 4.21
N GLY A 293 -9.87 17.27 5.14
CA GLY A 293 -9.08 18.49 5.28
C GLY A 293 -7.96 18.56 4.24
N SER A 294 -7.32 19.71 4.12
CA SER A 294 -6.12 19.87 3.29
C SER A 294 -4.84 19.68 4.11
N ILE A 295 -3.73 19.32 3.47
CA ILE A 295 -2.41 19.26 4.13
C ILE A 295 -2.05 20.62 4.76
N GLU A 296 -2.43 21.75 4.17
CA GLU A 296 -2.20 23.08 4.75
C GLU A 296 -2.97 23.25 6.06
N SER A 297 -4.21 22.75 6.13
CA SER A 297 -5.00 22.79 7.37
C SER A 297 -4.39 21.91 8.47
N LEU A 298 -3.85 20.74 8.09
CA LEU A 298 -3.08 19.88 8.98
C LEU A 298 -1.80 20.58 9.48
N VAL A 299 -1.03 21.18 8.59
CA VAL A 299 0.18 21.93 8.95
C VAL A 299 -0.17 23.08 9.90
N LYS A 300 -1.28 23.81 9.64
CA LYS A 300 -1.74 24.89 10.51
C LYS A 300 -2.08 24.40 11.91
N LYS A 301 -2.64 23.19 12.06
CA LYS A 301 -2.95 22.56 13.35
C LYS A 301 -1.71 22.39 14.23
N TYR A 302 -0.57 22.02 13.64
CA TYR A 302 0.68 21.79 14.38
C TYR A 302 1.60 23.02 14.45
N ARG A 303 1.48 23.95 13.50
CA ARG A 303 2.33 25.14 13.41
C ARG A 303 2.19 26.02 14.66
N GLY A 304 3.32 26.31 15.30
CA GLY A 304 3.38 27.18 16.48
C GLY A 304 3.10 26.46 17.80
N THR A 305 2.83 25.15 17.75
CA THR A 305 2.73 24.30 18.94
C THR A 305 4.10 23.70 19.30
N ASN A 306 4.26 23.25 20.54
CA ASN A 306 5.42 22.46 20.98
C ASN A 306 5.23 20.95 20.73
N ILE A 307 4.16 20.58 20.04
CA ILE A 307 3.81 19.19 19.75
C ILE A 307 4.68 18.71 18.59
N LYS A 308 5.31 17.55 18.76
CA LYS A 308 6.07 16.86 17.72
C LYS A 308 5.36 15.58 17.33
N PRO A 309 4.59 15.54 16.24
CA PRO A 309 3.84 14.34 15.88
C PRO A 309 4.79 13.22 15.45
N LEU A 310 4.50 11.99 15.86
CA LEU A 310 5.09 10.77 15.31
C LEU A 310 4.48 10.52 13.92
N LEU A 311 5.31 10.17 12.93
CA LEU A 311 4.87 9.91 11.56
C LEU A 311 5.02 8.43 11.22
N TYR A 312 3.94 7.82 10.72
CA TYR A 312 3.93 6.49 10.12
C TYR A 312 3.71 6.62 8.62
N LEU A 313 4.59 6.05 7.81
CA LEU A 313 4.56 6.17 6.36
C LEU A 313 4.42 4.78 5.72
N GLY A 314 3.24 4.51 5.17
CA GLY A 314 2.94 3.28 4.41
C GLY A 314 2.98 3.48 2.88
N GLY A 315 3.13 4.73 2.43
CA GLY A 315 3.20 5.08 1.00
C GLY A 315 4.43 5.93 0.64
N PRO A 316 4.44 6.56 -0.55
CA PRO A 316 5.52 7.43 -0.99
C PRO A 316 5.79 8.58 -0.03
N PHE A 317 7.00 9.14 -0.12
CA PHE A 317 7.44 10.23 0.74
C PHE A 317 6.85 11.60 0.40
N THR A 318 6.03 11.73 -0.66
CA THR A 318 5.60 13.00 -1.23
C THR A 318 4.87 13.90 -0.23
N GLU A 319 3.80 13.42 0.38
CA GLU A 319 2.99 14.19 1.33
C GLU A 319 3.73 14.38 2.66
N ALA A 320 4.46 13.36 3.10
CA ALA A 320 5.27 13.43 4.32
C ALA A 320 6.33 14.55 4.22
N LEU A 321 7.05 14.62 3.11
CA LEU A 321 8.06 15.65 2.87
C LEU A 321 7.47 17.06 2.91
N LYS A 322 6.28 17.27 2.30
CA LYS A 322 5.56 18.55 2.37
C LYS A 322 5.26 18.95 3.82
N ILE A 323 4.74 18.02 4.62
CA ILE A 323 4.42 18.24 6.04
C ILE A 323 5.70 18.58 6.83
N ILE A 324 6.76 17.80 6.64
CA ILE A 324 8.04 17.95 7.36
C ILE A 324 8.67 19.31 7.05
N LYS A 325 8.75 19.70 5.77
CA LYS A 325 9.26 21.01 5.35
C LYS A 325 8.43 22.14 5.95
N ALA A 326 7.10 22.02 5.88
CA ALA A 326 6.19 23.08 6.32
C ALA A 326 6.15 23.28 7.85
N LEU A 327 6.47 22.22 8.62
CA LEU A 327 6.59 22.26 10.07
C LEU A 327 8.01 22.59 10.56
N LYS A 328 9.01 22.60 9.66
CA LYS A 328 10.45 22.74 9.93
C LYS A 328 10.96 21.55 10.75
N GLY A 329 11.74 20.66 10.10
CA GLY A 329 12.22 19.34 10.56
C GLY A 329 12.30 19.08 12.08
N PRO A 330 12.95 19.93 12.89
CA PRO A 330 13.08 19.73 14.35
C PRO A 330 11.76 19.66 15.15
N ARG A 331 10.63 20.03 14.54
CA ARG A 331 9.29 19.97 15.11
C ARG A 331 8.51 18.72 14.73
N ILE A 332 9.12 17.80 13.98
CA ILE A 332 8.58 16.48 13.70
C ILE A 332 9.16 15.50 14.72
N GLY A 333 8.35 14.54 15.17
CA GLY A 333 8.81 13.44 16.00
C GLY A 333 9.60 12.42 15.16
N PRO A 334 9.85 11.22 15.69
CA PRO A 334 10.40 10.13 14.91
C PRO A 334 9.48 9.80 13.71
N ILE A 335 10.07 9.24 12.66
CA ILE A 335 9.39 8.83 11.44
C ILE A 335 9.69 7.36 11.20
N ILE A 336 8.66 6.53 11.06
CA ILE A 336 8.76 5.13 10.67
C ILE A 336 8.17 4.97 9.27
N ALA A 337 8.92 4.36 8.35
CA ALA A 337 8.48 4.18 6.98
C ALA A 337 8.71 2.74 6.51
N MET A 338 7.68 2.16 5.88
CA MET A 338 7.89 1.00 5.02
C MET A 338 8.57 1.49 3.74
N ALA A 339 9.88 1.30 3.66
CA ALA A 339 10.65 1.69 2.48
C ALA A 339 12.05 1.07 2.48
N GLY A 340 12.60 0.97 1.27
CA GLY A 340 13.95 0.49 1.05
C GLY A 340 14.05 -1.02 0.83
N ALA A 341 15.18 -1.42 0.28
CA ALA A 341 15.61 -2.79 0.14
C ALA A 341 17.10 -2.83 0.48
N THR A 342 17.50 -3.80 1.30
CA THR A 342 18.89 -3.94 1.76
C THR A 342 19.73 -4.77 0.79
N HIS A 343 19.12 -5.72 0.08
CA HIS A 343 19.80 -6.65 -0.81
C HIS A 343 19.02 -6.73 -2.12
N GLY A 344 19.67 -6.39 -3.24
CA GLY A 344 19.01 -6.15 -4.53
C GLY A 344 18.18 -7.29 -5.15
N ASN A 345 18.20 -8.50 -4.57
CA ASN A 345 17.48 -9.66 -5.08
C ASN A 345 16.03 -9.78 -4.54
N SER A 346 15.67 -9.03 -3.49
CA SER A 346 14.35 -9.14 -2.83
C SER A 346 13.27 -8.24 -3.46
N ASN A 347 13.68 -7.31 -4.32
CA ASN A 347 12.83 -6.30 -4.93
C ASN A 347 12.79 -6.47 -6.45
N ILE A 348 11.59 -6.42 -7.01
CA ILE A 348 11.36 -6.62 -8.45
C ILE A 348 11.79 -5.38 -9.27
N PHE A 349 11.89 -4.23 -8.60
CA PHE A 349 12.25 -2.95 -9.18
C PHE A 349 13.66 -2.52 -8.81
N ALA A 350 14.20 -1.54 -9.53
CA ALA A 350 15.47 -0.91 -9.17
C ALA A 350 15.44 -0.33 -7.74
N ASN A 351 14.33 0.29 -7.35
CA ASN A 351 14.09 0.81 -6.00
C ASN A 351 12.84 0.18 -5.38
N GLN A 352 12.79 0.04 -4.05
CA GLN A 352 11.54 -0.38 -3.40
C GLN A 352 10.40 0.56 -3.80
N PHE A 353 9.19 0.03 -3.91
CA PHE A 353 8.05 0.70 -4.53
C PHE A 353 7.77 2.12 -4.01
N ASN A 354 7.72 2.34 -2.69
CA ASN A 354 7.46 3.66 -2.10
C ASN A 354 8.57 4.67 -2.43
N ILE A 355 9.81 4.22 -2.63
CA ILE A 355 10.92 5.05 -3.14
C ILE A 355 10.79 5.29 -4.64
N LEU A 356 10.44 4.26 -5.41
CA LEU A 356 10.33 4.33 -6.87
C LEU A 356 9.26 5.33 -7.32
N ILE A 357 8.14 5.38 -6.60
CA ILE A 357 6.99 6.21 -6.97
C ILE A 357 7.32 7.72 -6.92
N ASP A 358 8.16 8.16 -5.99
CA ASP A 358 8.64 9.54 -5.97
C ASP A 358 10.09 9.58 -5.47
N THR A 359 11.01 9.28 -6.40
CA THR A 359 12.44 9.23 -6.12
C THR A 359 13.00 10.58 -5.69
N ALA A 360 12.41 11.70 -6.13
CA ALA A 360 12.83 13.03 -5.73
C ALA A 360 12.50 13.30 -4.26
N SER A 361 11.26 13.02 -3.85
CA SER A 361 10.87 13.14 -2.44
C SER A 361 11.62 12.15 -1.55
N ALA A 362 11.87 10.93 -2.04
CA ALA A 362 12.67 9.94 -1.34
C ALA A 362 14.12 10.41 -1.15
N LEU A 363 14.77 10.90 -2.21
CA LEU A 363 16.13 11.42 -2.15
C LEU A 363 16.26 12.52 -1.11
N GLU A 364 15.31 13.46 -1.09
CA GLU A 364 15.36 14.58 -0.16
C GLU A 364 15.10 14.14 1.29
N MET A 365 14.14 13.25 1.54
CA MET A 365 13.92 12.64 2.86
C MET A 365 15.17 11.92 3.37
N LEU A 366 15.78 11.10 2.53
CA LEU A 366 17.00 10.36 2.85
C LEU A 366 18.16 11.33 3.15
N TRP A 367 18.31 12.40 2.37
CA TRP A 367 19.31 13.43 2.60
C TRP A 367 19.11 14.15 3.93
N MET A 368 17.89 14.62 4.23
CA MET A 368 17.55 15.25 5.51
C MET A 368 17.85 14.33 6.69
N ALA A 369 17.53 13.04 6.58
CA ALA A 369 17.81 12.04 7.60
C ALA A 369 19.32 11.81 7.77
N GLN A 370 20.07 11.68 6.68
CA GLN A 370 21.53 11.50 6.71
C GLN A 370 22.24 12.74 7.28
N ALA A 371 21.70 13.94 7.02
CA ALA A 371 22.12 15.21 7.63
C ALA A 371 21.67 15.38 9.09
N LYS A 372 20.97 14.39 9.66
CA LYS A 372 20.43 14.39 11.03
C LYS A 372 19.41 15.52 11.31
N GLU A 373 18.77 16.05 10.27
CA GLU A 373 17.71 17.05 10.40
C GLU A 373 16.36 16.45 10.84
N ILE A 374 16.17 15.17 10.52
CA ILE A 374 15.01 14.36 10.91
C ILE A 374 15.46 13.01 11.48
N ASP A 375 14.57 12.36 12.24
CA ASP A 375 14.74 11.00 12.73
C ASP A 375 13.90 10.06 11.86
N LEU A 376 14.54 9.39 10.89
CA LEU A 376 13.88 8.49 9.94
C LEU A 376 14.37 7.06 10.16
N THR A 377 13.44 6.14 10.42
CA THR A 377 13.69 4.70 10.47
C THR A 377 12.94 4.01 9.34
N LEU A 378 13.67 3.20 8.57
CA LEU A 378 13.15 2.44 7.45
C LEU A 378 12.95 0.97 7.82
N LEU A 379 11.79 0.41 7.49
CA LEU A 379 11.54 -1.03 7.47
C LEU A 379 11.69 -1.51 6.01
N PRO A 380 12.79 -2.17 5.64
CA PRO A 380 13.01 -2.63 4.28
C PRO A 380 12.24 -3.92 3.99
N THR A 381 12.06 -4.25 2.70
CA THR A 381 11.31 -5.43 2.27
C THR A 381 11.81 -6.76 2.85
N GLU A 382 13.11 -6.89 3.12
CA GLU A 382 13.76 -8.09 3.67
C GLU A 382 13.48 -8.33 5.16
N CYS A 383 12.87 -7.35 5.84
CA CYS A 383 12.34 -7.56 7.19
C CYS A 383 10.97 -8.26 7.18
N VAL A 384 10.44 -8.57 5.98
CA VAL A 384 9.12 -9.18 5.78
C VAL A 384 9.21 -10.36 4.82
N LYS A 385 9.65 -10.12 3.57
CA LYS A 385 9.71 -11.13 2.50
C LYS A 385 10.73 -12.23 2.81
N GLY A 386 10.31 -13.48 2.68
CA GLY A 386 11.18 -14.64 2.88
C GLY A 386 11.63 -14.81 4.33
N THR A 387 10.88 -14.27 5.28
CA THR A 387 11.16 -14.35 6.72
C THR A 387 10.06 -15.11 7.46
N ALA A 388 10.22 -15.29 8.78
CA ALA A 388 9.20 -15.85 9.68
C ALA A 388 7.88 -15.04 9.70
N TYR A 389 7.88 -13.81 9.18
CA TYR A 389 6.70 -12.95 9.09
C TYR A 389 6.06 -12.94 7.69
N THR A 390 6.61 -13.70 6.73
CA THR A 390 5.90 -14.00 5.48
C THR A 390 4.82 -15.03 5.78
N LEU A 391 3.55 -14.70 5.53
CA LEU A 391 2.45 -15.62 5.76
C LEU A 391 2.28 -16.54 4.55
N SER A 392 2.25 -17.84 4.81
CA SER A 392 1.69 -18.78 3.83
C SER A 392 0.21 -18.42 3.58
N TRP A 393 -0.29 -18.74 2.39
CA TRP A 393 -1.70 -18.50 2.09
C TRP A 393 -2.63 -19.20 3.12
N THR A 394 -2.26 -20.42 3.52
CA THR A 394 -2.98 -21.18 4.55
C THR A 394 -2.96 -20.49 5.91
N ASP A 395 -1.81 -19.98 6.37
CA ASP A 395 -1.73 -19.25 7.63
C ASP A 395 -2.55 -17.97 7.59
N PHE A 396 -2.53 -17.24 6.47
CA PHE A 396 -3.32 -16.04 6.29
C PHE A 396 -4.82 -16.34 6.41
N GLU A 397 -5.33 -17.34 5.69
CA GLU A 397 -6.73 -17.76 5.75
C GLU A 397 -7.18 -18.27 7.12
N GLN A 398 -6.30 -18.97 7.84
CA GLN A 398 -6.65 -19.56 9.12
C GLN A 398 -6.49 -18.61 10.31
N LYS A 399 -5.53 -17.68 10.24
CA LYS A 399 -5.11 -16.86 11.39
C LYS A 399 -5.42 -15.38 11.25
N VAL A 400 -5.59 -14.88 10.02
CA VAL A 400 -5.83 -13.45 9.74
C VAL A 400 -7.25 -13.22 9.22
N ALA A 401 -7.64 -13.95 8.17
CA ALA A 401 -8.95 -13.80 7.52
C ALA A 401 -10.17 -13.90 8.48
N PRO A 402 -10.19 -14.75 9.52
CA PRO A 402 -11.33 -14.84 10.42
C PRO A 402 -11.60 -13.56 11.21
N TRP A 403 -10.59 -12.71 11.39
CA TRP A 403 -10.71 -11.46 12.13
C TRP A 403 -11.06 -10.27 11.24
N SER A 404 -10.74 -10.35 9.94
CA SER A 404 -11.12 -9.35 8.95
C SER A 404 -11.38 -10.02 7.59
N PRO A 405 -12.62 -10.48 7.35
CA PRO A 405 -13.02 -11.03 6.04
C PRO A 405 -12.76 -10.03 4.90
N HIS A 406 -12.95 -8.73 5.18
CA HIS A 406 -12.68 -7.64 4.25
C HIS A 406 -11.20 -7.55 3.84
N THR A 407 -10.28 -7.71 4.79
CA THR A 407 -8.84 -7.79 4.50
C THR A 407 -8.53 -9.05 3.70
N SER A 408 -9.16 -10.18 4.04
CA SER A 408 -8.99 -11.40 3.25
C SER A 408 -9.40 -11.21 1.79
N ASP A 409 -10.55 -10.59 1.58
CA ASP A 409 -11.05 -10.31 0.25
C ASP A 409 -10.06 -9.44 -0.55
N LEU A 410 -9.50 -8.41 0.09
CA LEU A 410 -8.46 -7.60 -0.53
C LEU A 410 -7.23 -8.41 -0.94
N TYR A 411 -6.68 -9.25 -0.06
CA TYR A 411 -5.48 -10.03 -0.35
C TYR A 411 -5.72 -11.15 -1.37
N HIS A 412 -6.92 -11.73 -1.40
CA HIS A 412 -7.32 -12.66 -2.45
C HIS A 412 -7.31 -12.00 -3.84
N GLN A 413 -7.70 -10.74 -3.92
CA GLN A 413 -7.57 -9.97 -5.13
C GLN A 413 -6.09 -9.71 -5.43
N TRP A 414 -5.33 -9.20 -4.46
CA TRP A 414 -3.95 -8.70 -4.59
C TRP A 414 -2.88 -9.76 -4.81
N ALA A 415 -3.02 -10.94 -4.24
CA ALA A 415 -1.97 -11.97 -4.21
C ALA A 415 -2.56 -13.41 -4.14
N PRO A 416 -3.47 -13.82 -5.05
CA PRO A 416 -4.12 -15.11 -4.98
C PRO A 416 -3.05 -16.21 -5.06
N ASN A 417 -3.08 -17.12 -4.09
CA ASN A 417 -2.15 -18.25 -3.99
C ASN A 417 -0.66 -17.84 -3.91
N SER A 418 -0.37 -16.59 -3.56
CA SER A 418 1.00 -16.12 -3.28
C SER A 418 1.17 -15.88 -1.78
N PRO A 419 2.39 -16.00 -1.23
CA PRO A 419 2.63 -15.63 0.16
C PRO A 419 2.21 -14.19 0.44
N VAL A 420 1.55 -13.98 1.57
CA VAL A 420 1.05 -12.67 1.99
C VAL A 420 2.11 -11.97 2.83
N ASN A 421 2.40 -10.71 2.47
CA ASN A 421 3.33 -9.84 3.18
C ASN A 421 2.55 -8.65 3.72
N LEU A 422 2.62 -8.43 5.04
CA LEU A 422 1.98 -7.32 5.75
C LEU A 422 3.04 -6.25 6.09
N PHE A 423 3.65 -5.69 5.05
CA PHE A 423 4.72 -4.70 5.11
C PHE A 423 4.40 -3.48 5.99
N ASP A 424 3.30 -2.78 5.70
CA ASP A 424 2.95 -1.53 6.36
C ASP A 424 2.45 -1.78 7.77
N LEU A 425 1.69 -2.86 7.98
CA LEU A 425 1.34 -3.30 9.32
C LEU A 425 2.58 -3.59 10.17
N LEU A 426 3.57 -4.31 9.63
CA LEU A 426 4.81 -4.62 10.37
C LEU A 426 5.64 -3.35 10.64
N ALA A 427 5.63 -2.37 9.73
CA ALA A 427 6.27 -1.08 9.98
C ALA A 427 5.60 -0.39 11.18
N ALA A 428 4.26 -0.40 11.27
CA ALA A 428 3.56 0.14 12.43
C ALA A 428 3.81 -0.65 13.72
N MET A 429 3.78 -1.98 13.65
CA MET A 429 4.06 -2.86 14.79
C MET A 429 5.48 -2.69 15.32
N SER A 430 6.46 -2.41 14.46
CA SER A 430 7.87 -2.25 14.87
C SER A 430 8.04 -1.18 15.97
N VAL A 431 7.17 -0.16 15.97
CA VAL A 431 7.19 0.93 16.94
C VAL A 431 6.83 0.48 18.35
N THR A 432 5.88 -0.44 18.48
CA THR A 432 5.24 -0.78 19.76
C THR A 432 5.51 -2.20 20.24
N THR A 433 6.31 -2.96 19.49
CA THR A 433 6.59 -4.37 19.76
C THR A 433 8.07 -4.67 19.70
N ASP A 434 8.47 -5.77 20.34
CA ASP A 434 9.85 -6.27 20.31
C ASP A 434 10.16 -7.10 19.03
N LEU A 435 9.29 -7.08 18.01
CA LEU A 435 9.42 -7.92 16.80
C LEU A 435 10.78 -7.76 16.10
N TYR A 436 11.37 -6.58 16.18
CA TYR A 436 12.65 -6.23 15.54
C TYR A 436 13.69 -5.70 16.55
N LYS A 437 13.53 -6.05 17.83
CA LYS A 437 14.43 -5.59 18.89
C LYS A 437 15.89 -5.91 18.57
N GLY A 438 16.76 -4.90 18.65
CA GLY A 438 18.19 -5.03 18.38
C GLY A 438 18.58 -5.09 16.90
N MET A 439 17.63 -4.99 15.97
CA MET A 439 17.92 -5.02 14.52
C MET A 439 18.10 -3.64 13.90
N GLN A 440 17.85 -2.56 14.65
CA GLN A 440 17.96 -1.20 14.14
C GLN A 440 19.41 -0.70 14.13
N CYS A 441 19.90 -0.27 12.97
CA CYS A 441 21.24 0.30 12.81
C CYS A 441 21.17 1.65 12.09
N TYR A 442 22.23 2.45 12.23
CA TYR A 442 22.45 3.58 11.32
C TYR A 442 22.79 3.06 9.93
N VAL A 443 22.35 3.77 8.90
CA VAL A 443 22.70 3.47 7.51
C VAL A 443 23.06 4.74 6.76
N THR A 444 23.88 4.60 5.72
CA THR A 444 24.04 5.61 4.67
C THR A 444 23.34 5.13 3.40
N TYR A 445 23.04 6.06 2.50
CA TYR A 445 22.60 5.72 1.16
C TYR A 445 23.54 6.32 0.12
N GLU A 446 23.66 5.63 -1.01
CA GLU A 446 24.32 6.15 -2.19
C GLU A 446 23.43 5.91 -3.41
N GLU A 447 23.40 6.86 -4.34
CA GLU A 447 22.88 6.62 -5.67
C GLU A 447 23.91 5.82 -6.46
N SER A 448 23.48 4.72 -7.09
CA SER A 448 24.37 3.87 -7.86
C SER A 448 25.02 4.65 -9.02
N ARG A 449 26.35 4.56 -9.09
CA ARG A 449 27.18 5.16 -10.15
C ARG A 449 27.23 4.32 -11.42
N ASP A 450 26.78 3.08 -11.36
CA ASP A 450 26.69 2.20 -12.53
C ASP A 450 25.62 2.76 -13.49
N ALA A 451 26.02 2.96 -14.76
CA ALA A 451 25.13 3.47 -15.81
C ALA A 451 23.88 2.61 -15.98
N HIS A 452 23.95 1.30 -15.69
CA HIS A 452 22.84 0.36 -15.75
C HIS A 452 21.94 0.38 -14.52
N ARG A 453 22.36 1.04 -13.44
CA ARG A 453 21.65 1.15 -12.17
C ARG A 453 21.45 2.60 -11.73
N LYS A 454 21.63 3.56 -12.64
CA LYS A 454 21.48 4.99 -12.35
C LYS A 454 20.11 5.27 -11.72
N GLY A 455 20.08 6.05 -10.63
CA GLY A 455 18.85 6.31 -9.87
C GLY A 455 18.48 5.23 -8.85
N GLN A 456 19.24 4.13 -8.74
CA GLN A 456 19.04 3.13 -7.68
C GLN A 456 19.66 3.59 -6.37
N PHE A 457 18.91 3.49 -5.27
CA PHE A 457 19.41 3.73 -3.91
C PHE A 457 20.00 2.46 -3.32
N VAL A 458 21.25 2.52 -2.89
CA VAL A 458 21.96 1.42 -2.22
C VAL A 458 22.19 1.82 -0.77
N PHE A 459 21.65 1.03 0.16
CA PHE A 459 21.81 1.25 1.60
C PHE A 459 23.02 0.49 2.13
N LYS A 460 23.84 1.14 2.95
CA LYS A 460 25.01 0.53 3.60
C LYS A 460 24.85 0.57 5.10
N LYS A 461 25.00 -0.59 5.73
CA LYS A 461 24.97 -0.74 7.19
C LYS A 461 26.13 0.01 7.82
N GLY A 462 25.86 0.77 8.89
CA GLY A 462 26.89 1.31 9.77
C GLY A 462 27.34 0.30 10.83
N ASP A 463 28.48 0.58 11.45
CA ASP A 463 29.09 -0.31 12.45
C ASP A 463 28.35 -0.31 13.80
N ASP A 464 27.60 0.76 14.10
CA ASP A 464 26.93 0.97 15.39
C ASP A 464 25.45 0.58 15.36
N VAL A 465 25.01 -0.10 16.44
CA VAL A 465 23.57 -0.25 16.76
C VAL A 465 23.00 1.14 17.05
N ALA A 466 21.87 1.48 16.44
CA ALA A 466 21.26 2.77 16.66
C ALA A 466 20.68 2.83 18.09
N SER A 467 21.24 3.67 18.94
CA SER A 467 20.86 3.76 20.35
C SER A 467 19.78 4.81 20.61
N SER A 468 19.87 5.99 19.98
CA SER A 468 18.81 7.02 19.95
C SER A 468 19.16 8.22 19.07
N GLY A 469 18.13 9.00 18.70
CA GLY A 469 18.28 10.35 18.14
C GLY A 469 18.13 10.45 16.62
N PRO A 470 18.23 11.69 16.08
CA PRO A 470 18.08 11.98 14.66
C PRO A 470 19.13 11.27 13.79
N GLY A 471 18.75 10.97 12.56
CA GLY A 471 19.59 10.21 11.63
C GLY A 471 18.75 9.33 10.71
N LEU A 472 19.43 8.80 9.69
CA LEU A 472 18.90 7.73 8.84
C LEU A 472 19.21 6.37 9.48
N LYS A 473 18.14 5.63 9.79
CA LYS A 473 18.19 4.33 10.44
C LYS A 473 17.39 3.32 9.61
N MET A 474 17.75 2.05 9.73
CA MET A 474 17.04 0.97 9.06
C MET A 474 17.04 -0.27 9.94
N PHE A 475 15.96 -1.05 9.88
CA PHE A 475 15.97 -2.41 10.40
C PHE A 475 16.79 -3.31 9.48
N TRP A 476 17.82 -3.95 10.01
CA TRP A 476 18.74 -4.76 9.24
C TRP A 476 18.56 -6.23 9.56
N ASN A 477 18.09 -6.99 8.57
CA ASN A 477 18.02 -8.45 8.64
C ASN A 477 19.19 -9.05 7.85
N GLU A 478 20.15 -9.65 8.56
CA GLU A 478 21.33 -10.22 7.91
C GLU A 478 20.93 -11.42 7.04
N PRO A 479 21.37 -11.47 5.77
CA PRO A 479 21.14 -12.63 4.93
C PRO A 479 21.97 -13.82 5.40
N SER A 480 21.40 -15.02 5.32
CA SER A 480 22.17 -16.26 5.24
C SER A 480 22.48 -16.55 3.77
N ILE A 481 23.75 -16.79 3.45
CA ILE A 481 24.20 -17.20 2.11
C ILE A 481 24.49 -18.70 2.15
N THR A 482 23.82 -19.46 1.29
CA THR A 482 24.07 -20.89 1.11
C THR A 482 24.48 -21.17 -0.32
N GLU A 483 25.54 -21.95 -0.50
CA GLU A 483 25.96 -22.40 -1.84
C GLU A 483 25.08 -23.59 -2.27
N VAL A 484 24.28 -23.39 -3.31
CA VAL A 484 23.46 -24.43 -3.96
C VAL A 484 23.99 -24.70 -5.35
N ARG A 485 23.88 -25.94 -5.81
CA ARG A 485 24.24 -26.30 -7.19
C ARG A 485 23.02 -26.16 -8.09
N ASP A 486 23.17 -25.47 -9.21
CA ASP A 486 22.13 -25.42 -10.24
C ASP A 486 21.97 -26.76 -10.97
N GLN A 487 21.04 -26.83 -11.92
CA GLN A 487 20.76 -28.04 -12.70
C GLN A 487 21.98 -28.51 -13.52
N ASP A 488 22.94 -27.62 -13.78
CA ASP A 488 24.19 -27.90 -14.49
C ASP A 488 25.35 -28.22 -13.53
N GLY A 489 25.08 -28.28 -12.22
CA GLY A 489 26.07 -28.57 -11.18
C GLY A 489 26.98 -27.39 -10.83
N LYS A 490 26.70 -26.18 -11.32
CA LYS A 490 27.46 -24.96 -10.99
C LYS A 490 27.02 -24.41 -9.64
N ALA A 491 27.99 -24.01 -8.84
CA ALA A 491 27.74 -23.31 -7.59
C ALA A 491 27.03 -21.98 -7.84
N LYS A 492 25.93 -21.76 -7.12
CA LYS A 492 25.15 -20.54 -7.09
C LYS A 492 24.90 -20.17 -5.64
N GLU A 493 25.17 -18.94 -5.28
CA GLU A 493 24.79 -18.42 -3.96
C GLU A 493 23.29 -18.18 -3.90
N GLU A 494 22.63 -18.80 -2.93
CA GLU A 494 21.25 -18.52 -2.56
C GLU A 494 21.25 -17.68 -1.30
N VAL A 495 20.59 -16.52 -1.40
CA VAL A 495 20.44 -15.57 -0.31
C VAL A 495 19.07 -15.80 0.32
N SER A 496 19.05 -16.11 1.62
CA SER A 496 17.83 -16.33 2.39
C SER A 496 17.78 -15.40 3.60
N PHE A 497 16.58 -14.93 3.93
CA PHE A 497 16.28 -14.10 5.10
C PHE A 497 15.50 -14.86 6.19
N ALA A 498 15.25 -16.16 5.98
CA ALA A 498 14.40 -16.99 6.82
C ALA A 498 15.05 -17.43 8.14
N VAL A 499 16.38 -17.35 8.24
CA VAL A 499 17.17 -17.97 9.32
C VAL A 499 17.32 -17.05 10.55
N ASN A 500 16.71 -15.87 10.57
CA ASN A 500 16.81 -14.97 11.72
C ASN A 500 16.16 -15.59 12.97
N THR A 501 16.98 -16.03 13.92
CA THR A 501 16.54 -16.72 15.14
C THR A 501 15.60 -15.87 15.99
N HIS A 502 15.83 -14.56 16.07
CA HIS A 502 14.95 -13.65 16.82
C HIS A 502 13.56 -13.63 16.20
N MET A 503 13.46 -13.40 14.88
CA MET A 503 12.16 -13.36 14.19
C MET A 503 11.40 -14.68 14.32
N ASN A 504 12.09 -15.82 14.18
CA ASN A 504 11.50 -17.15 14.37
C ASN A 504 10.96 -17.34 15.81
N ASN A 505 11.69 -16.88 16.82
CA ASN A 505 11.24 -16.95 18.22
C ASN A 505 10.06 -16.00 18.51
N MET A 506 9.87 -14.97 17.68
CA MET A 506 8.82 -13.96 17.82
C MET A 506 7.55 -14.28 17.01
N THR A 507 7.51 -15.35 16.23
CA THR A 507 6.36 -15.69 15.37
C THR A 507 5.04 -15.79 16.12
N ASP A 508 5.02 -16.40 17.31
CA ASP A 508 3.80 -16.47 18.14
C ASP A 508 3.34 -15.09 18.62
N ILE A 509 4.29 -14.20 18.90
CA ILE A 509 4.00 -12.81 19.29
C ILE A 509 3.48 -12.05 18.07
N TYR A 510 4.10 -12.22 16.91
CA TYR A 510 3.62 -11.65 15.65
C TYR A 510 2.15 -12.00 15.38
N PHE A 511 1.76 -13.28 15.48
CA PHE A 511 0.35 -13.67 15.31
C PHE A 511 -0.58 -13.06 16.36
N LYS A 512 -0.16 -13.01 17.64
CA LYS A 512 -0.94 -12.34 18.70
C LYS A 512 -1.11 -10.85 18.44
N GLU A 513 -0.10 -10.19 17.86
CA GLU A 513 -0.16 -8.78 17.51
C GLU A 513 -1.08 -8.54 16.31
N ILE A 514 -1.11 -9.43 15.32
CA ILE A 514 -2.10 -9.37 14.22
C ILE A 514 -3.51 -9.54 14.78
N GLU A 515 -3.72 -10.57 15.59
CA GLU A 515 -4.99 -10.84 16.25
C GLU A 515 -5.42 -9.62 17.08
N TRP A 516 -4.54 -9.07 17.91
CA TRP A 516 -4.81 -7.85 18.67
C TRP A 516 -5.11 -6.64 17.78
N THR A 517 -4.55 -6.57 16.58
CA THR A 517 -4.80 -5.48 15.62
C THR A 517 -6.14 -5.63 14.91
N LEU A 518 -6.65 -6.85 14.74
CA LEU A 518 -7.90 -7.10 14.01
C LEU A 518 -9.11 -7.33 14.93
N GLN A 519 -8.91 -7.88 16.12
CA GLN A 519 -9.98 -8.18 17.07
C GLN A 519 -10.86 -6.96 17.33
N ARG A 520 -12.17 -7.05 17.07
CA ARG A 520 -13.09 -5.97 17.42
C ARG A 520 -13.07 -5.78 18.93
N LEU A 521 -12.80 -4.57 19.40
CA LEU A 521 -12.87 -4.27 20.83
C LEU A 521 -14.35 -4.30 21.24
N ASN A 522 -14.72 -5.28 22.07
CA ASN A 522 -16.02 -5.27 22.71
C ASN A 522 -16.11 -4.00 23.57
N SER A 523 -17.13 -3.20 23.27
CA SER A 523 -17.39 -1.89 23.88
C SER A 523 -17.63 -1.98 25.38
#